data_AF-A0A973PEX9-F1
#
_entry.id   AF-A0A973PEX9-F1
#
_cell.length_a   1.000
_cell.length_b   1.000
_cell.length_c   1.000
_cell.angle_alpha   90.00
_cell.angle_beta   90.00
_cell.angle_gamma   90.00
#
_symmetry.space_group_name_H-M   'P 1'
#
loop_
_entity.id
_entity.type
_entity.pdbx_description
1 polymer ?
#
loop_
_entity_poly.entity_id
_entity_poly.type
_entity_poly.pdbx_seq_one_letter_code
_entity_poly.pdbx_strand_id
1 'polypeptide(L)'
;GEPGPSFDPFDPPADPGADPAAELDDALSRSARAWAAVDRDAAEVATPVPPNRMSPWAGSTACALDAAVHAWDIAVATGQPSPLTPELAGPLLEVAKQIVDPLRPWGAYAEALRDDASGDEADALLRYLGRDPHWTA
;
A
#
# COMPACT_ATOMS: atom_id res chain seq x y z
N GLY A 1 2.06 12.06 16.71
CA GLY A 1 0.84 11.88 15.90
C GLY A 1 -0.37 11.92 16.81
N GLU A 2 -1.55 12.10 16.22
CA GLU A 2 -2.83 11.85 16.91
C GLU A 2 -2.97 10.36 17.26
N PRO A 3 -3.92 9.96 18.13
CA PRO A 3 -4.31 8.57 18.29
C PRO A 3 -4.67 7.92 16.94
N GLY A 4 -4.45 6.61 16.82
CA GLY A 4 -4.83 5.81 15.64
C GLY A 4 -6.35 5.76 15.39
N PRO A 5 -6.82 4.95 14.43
CA PRO A 5 -8.24 4.72 14.23
C PRO A 5 -8.90 4.15 15.51
N SER A 6 -10.19 4.44 15.70
CA SER A 6 -10.97 3.94 16.85
C SER A 6 -11.42 2.48 16.71
N PHE A 7 -11.10 1.84 15.58
CA PHE A 7 -11.39 0.45 15.26
C PHE A 7 -10.15 -0.24 14.70
N ASP A 8 -10.17 -1.56 14.58
CA ASP A 8 -9.09 -2.33 13.96
C ASP A 8 -9.14 -2.14 12.43
N PRO A 9 -8.16 -1.46 11.81
CA PRO A 9 -8.17 -1.23 10.37
C PRO A 9 -8.03 -2.53 9.55
N PHE A 10 -7.60 -3.64 10.17
CA PHE A 10 -7.49 -4.96 9.53
C PHE A 10 -8.75 -5.83 9.71
N ASP A 11 -9.69 -5.40 10.54
CA ASP A 11 -11.03 -5.98 10.70
C ASP A 11 -12.07 -4.85 10.75
N PRO A 12 -12.23 -4.07 9.65
CA PRO A 12 -13.09 -2.91 9.65
C PRO A 12 -14.57 -3.31 9.79
N PRO A 13 -15.42 -2.43 10.38
CA PRO A 13 -16.85 -2.67 10.44
C PRO A 13 -17.45 -2.93 9.07
N ALA A 14 -18.38 -3.90 8.97
CA ALA A 14 -19.03 -4.25 7.71
C ALA A 14 -19.92 -3.12 7.13
N ASP A 15 -20.43 -2.24 7.99
CA ASP A 15 -21.14 -1.03 7.58
C ASP A 15 -20.12 0.12 7.53
N PRO A 16 -19.81 0.68 6.34
CA PRO A 16 -18.86 1.78 6.19
C PRO A 16 -19.40 3.11 6.75
N GLY A 17 -20.59 3.11 7.34
CA GLY A 17 -21.23 4.28 7.92
C GLY A 17 -21.91 5.14 6.86
N ALA A 18 -22.42 6.29 7.30
CA ALA A 18 -23.26 7.15 6.46
C ALA A 18 -22.50 7.91 5.37
N ASP A 19 -21.19 8.16 5.55
CA ASP A 19 -20.36 8.94 4.61
C ASP A 19 -18.91 8.38 4.51
N PRO A 20 -18.69 7.35 3.68
CA PRO A 20 -17.36 6.75 3.51
C PRO A 20 -16.33 7.70 2.89
N ALA A 21 -16.78 8.70 2.12
CA ALA A 21 -15.89 9.68 1.51
C ALA A 21 -15.34 10.66 2.54
N ALA A 22 -16.18 11.10 3.48
CA ALA A 22 -15.73 11.93 4.60
C ALA A 22 -14.77 11.17 5.54
N GLU A 23 -15.02 9.88 5.79
CA GLU A 23 -14.10 9.04 6.59
C GLU A 23 -12.73 8.91 5.92
N LEU A 24 -12.71 8.67 4.61
CA LEU A 24 -11.47 8.61 3.84
C LEU A 24 -10.71 9.95 3.88
N ASP A 25 -11.40 11.08 3.73
CA ASP A 25 -10.79 12.41 3.76
C ASP A 25 -10.15 12.74 5.13
N ASP A 26 -10.81 12.37 6.24
CA ASP A 26 -10.24 12.50 7.59
C ASP A 26 -8.98 11.63 7.75
N ALA A 27 -9.05 10.35 7.36
CA ALA A 27 -7.93 9.42 7.44
C ALA A 27 -6.72 9.89 6.63
N LEU A 28 -6.94 10.37 5.41
CA LEU A 28 -5.89 10.93 4.54
C LEU A 28 -5.30 12.20 5.15
N SER A 29 -6.14 13.12 5.63
CA SER A 29 -5.70 14.38 6.25
C SER A 29 -4.85 14.14 7.50
N ARG A 30 -5.25 13.20 8.35
CA ARG A 30 -4.49 12.81 9.55
C ARG A 30 -3.17 12.13 9.20
N SER A 31 -3.18 11.22 8.23
CA SER A 31 -1.97 10.54 7.75
C SER A 31 -0.97 11.53 7.15
N ALA A 32 -1.43 12.45 6.30
CA ALA A 32 -0.59 13.49 5.70
C ALA A 32 0.02 14.40 6.77
N ARG A 33 -0.77 14.84 7.76
CA ARG A 33 -0.27 15.62 8.90
C ARG A 33 0.77 14.86 9.73
N ALA A 34 0.55 13.57 9.97
CA ALA A 34 1.48 12.74 10.74
C ALA A 34 2.84 12.62 10.04
N TRP A 35 2.84 12.34 8.74
CA TRP A 35 4.06 12.28 7.92
C TRP A 35 4.75 13.63 7.78
N ALA A 36 4.00 14.72 7.61
CA ALA A 36 4.56 16.07 7.54
C ALA A 36 5.23 16.53 8.85
N ALA A 37 4.86 15.93 9.98
CA ALA A 37 5.43 16.24 11.30
C ALA A 37 6.66 15.38 11.64
N VAL A 38 7.05 14.42 10.80
CA VAL A 38 8.27 13.64 10.99
C VAL A 38 9.49 14.56 10.85
N ASP A 39 10.44 14.44 11.78
CA ASP A 39 11.70 15.17 11.70
C ASP A 39 12.43 14.81 10.39
N ARG A 40 12.88 15.81 9.65
CA ARG A 40 13.57 15.63 8.36
C ARG A 40 14.89 14.88 8.52
N ASP A 41 15.50 14.95 9.70
CA ASP A 41 16.74 14.27 10.04
C ASP A 41 16.50 12.92 10.74
N ALA A 42 15.24 12.48 10.89
CA ALA A 42 14.94 11.19 11.48
C ALA A 42 15.48 10.05 10.61
N ALA A 43 16.36 9.24 11.18
CA ALA A 43 16.82 8.01 10.54
C ALA A 43 15.71 6.96 10.44
N GLU A 44 14.84 6.88 11.45
CA GLU A 44 13.74 5.92 11.52
C GLU A 44 12.50 6.49 12.21
N VAL A 45 11.34 5.99 11.80
CA VAL A 45 10.04 6.20 12.43
C VAL A 45 9.38 4.86 12.72
N ALA A 46 8.52 4.83 13.74
CA ALA A 46 7.70 3.66 14.02
C ALA A 46 6.60 3.50 12.96
N THR A 47 6.38 2.27 12.49
CA THR A 47 5.34 1.90 11.52
C THR A 47 4.54 0.70 12.05
N PRO A 48 3.28 0.51 11.63
CA PRO A 48 2.46 -0.60 12.10
C PRO A 48 2.74 -1.94 11.37
N VAL A 49 3.51 -1.90 10.28
CA VAL A 49 3.89 -3.08 9.50
C VAL A 49 5.31 -3.52 9.85
N PRO A 50 5.64 -4.82 9.84
CA PRO A 50 7.02 -5.29 9.93
C PRO A 50 7.91 -4.55 8.91
N PRO A 51 9.14 -4.13 9.27
CA PRO A 51 9.88 -4.41 10.52
C PRO A 51 9.50 -3.51 11.73
N ASN A 52 8.39 -2.79 11.69
CA ASN A 52 7.84 -1.86 12.71
C ASN A 52 8.66 -0.58 12.93
N ARG A 53 9.82 -0.45 12.27
CA ARG A 53 10.63 0.76 12.18
C ARG A 53 11.20 0.88 10.78
N MET A 54 11.02 2.02 10.15
CA MET A 54 11.44 2.24 8.76
C MET A 54 11.98 3.66 8.63
N SER A 55 12.79 3.92 7.59
CA SER A 55 13.11 5.31 7.25
C SER A 55 11.83 6.08 6.93
N PRO A 56 11.78 7.41 7.13
CA PRO A 56 10.60 8.21 6.78
C PRO A 56 10.14 7.99 5.34
N TRP A 57 11.09 7.90 4.41
CA TRP A 57 10.81 7.57 3.01
C TRP A 57 10.14 6.21 2.88
N ALA A 58 10.76 5.14 3.38
CA ALA A 58 10.24 3.79 3.21
C ALA A 58 8.88 3.59 3.89
N GLY A 59 8.67 4.19 5.07
CA GLY A 59 7.38 4.14 5.76
C GLY A 59 6.27 4.89 5.00
N SER A 60 6.55 6.08 4.46
CA SER A 60 5.58 6.80 3.63
C SER A 60 5.28 6.09 2.31
N THR A 61 6.30 5.46 1.71
CA THR A 61 6.16 4.65 0.50
C THR A 61 5.39 3.34 0.77
N ALA A 62 5.45 2.78 1.99
CA ALA A 62 4.59 1.65 2.37
C ALA A 62 3.11 2.05 2.39
N CYS A 63 2.77 3.26 2.85
CA CYS A 63 1.41 3.80 2.72
C CYS A 63 1.01 4.00 1.24
N ALA A 64 1.95 4.47 0.41
CA ALA A 64 1.72 4.62 -1.02
C ALA A 64 1.50 3.26 -1.73
N LEU A 65 2.22 2.21 -1.31
CA LEU A 65 2.06 0.84 -1.83
C LEU A 65 0.64 0.32 -1.61
N ASP A 66 0.12 0.47 -0.38
CA ASP A 66 -1.23 0.08 0.00
C ASP A 66 -2.29 0.80 -0.87
N ALA A 67 -2.20 2.12 -0.97
CA ALA A 67 -3.10 2.91 -1.79
C ALA A 67 -3.02 2.56 -3.29
N ALA A 68 -1.81 2.40 -3.82
CA ALA A 68 -1.60 2.16 -5.25
C ALA A 68 -2.09 0.77 -5.67
N VAL A 69 -1.87 -0.26 -4.85
CA VAL A 69 -2.34 -1.62 -5.16
C VAL A 69 -3.86 -1.72 -5.07
N HIS A 70 -4.48 -1.07 -4.09
CA HIS A 70 -5.94 -1.04 -3.98
C HIS A 70 -6.59 -0.21 -5.09
N ALA A 71 -5.96 0.90 -5.51
CA ALA A 71 -6.41 1.64 -6.68
C ALA A 71 -6.33 0.78 -7.96
N TRP A 72 -5.28 -0.02 -8.13
CA TRP A 72 -5.18 -0.99 -9.22
C TRP A 72 -6.29 -2.03 -9.14
N ASP A 73 -6.49 -2.68 -7.99
CA ASP A 73 -7.52 -3.71 -7.78
C ASP A 73 -8.92 -3.18 -8.18
N ILE A 74 -9.29 -1.98 -7.72
CA ILE A 74 -10.57 -1.34 -8.03
C ILE A 74 -10.68 -1.00 -9.52
N ALA A 75 -9.63 -0.39 -10.09
CA ALA A 75 -9.65 0.03 -11.48
C ALA A 75 -9.85 -1.16 -12.41
N VAL A 76 -9.03 -2.20 -12.28
CA VAL A 76 -9.14 -3.37 -13.15
C VAL A 76 -10.48 -4.07 -12.95
N ALA A 77 -10.92 -4.28 -11.70
CA ALA A 77 -12.20 -4.93 -11.38
C ALA A 77 -13.42 -4.21 -11.96
N THR A 78 -13.29 -2.93 -12.26
CA THR A 78 -14.35 -2.10 -12.86
C THR A 78 -14.11 -1.81 -14.35
N GLY A 79 -13.16 -2.49 -14.98
CA GLY A 79 -12.84 -2.35 -16.41
C GLY A 79 -12.13 -1.05 -16.78
N GLN A 80 -11.59 -0.32 -15.80
CA GLN A 80 -10.80 0.89 -16.00
C GLN A 80 -9.34 0.54 -16.27
N PRO A 81 -8.58 1.42 -16.97
CA PRO A 81 -7.15 1.20 -17.16
C PRO A 81 -6.39 1.21 -15.82
N SER A 82 -5.29 0.47 -15.75
CA SER A 82 -4.38 0.48 -14.61
C SER A 82 -3.90 1.92 -14.31
N PRO A 83 -3.98 2.38 -13.05
CA PRO A 83 -3.40 3.65 -12.63
C PRO A 83 -1.90 3.55 -12.29
N LEU A 84 -1.35 2.33 -12.20
CA LEU A 84 0.07 2.10 -11.90
C LEU A 84 0.90 2.38 -13.15
N THR A 85 1.83 3.33 -13.03
CA THR A 85 2.88 3.56 -14.04
C THR A 85 4.19 2.89 -13.61
N PRO A 86 5.09 2.56 -14.56
CA PRO A 86 6.41 2.00 -14.22
C PRO A 86 7.21 2.88 -13.25
N GLU A 87 7.16 4.20 -13.43
CA GLU A 87 7.86 5.17 -12.57
C GLU A 87 7.34 5.15 -11.13
N LEU A 88 6.03 4.97 -10.96
CA LEU A 88 5.44 4.80 -9.63
C LEU A 88 5.79 3.43 -9.04
N ALA A 89 5.76 2.37 -9.86
CA ALA A 89 5.91 1.00 -9.40
C ALA A 89 7.33 0.67 -8.89
N GLY A 90 8.38 1.26 -9.45
CA GLY A 90 9.77 1.02 -9.04
C GLY A 90 10.03 1.24 -7.54
N PRO A 91 9.79 2.46 -7.01
CA PRO A 91 9.89 2.74 -5.57
C PRO A 91 9.00 1.86 -4.69
N LEU A 92 7.79 1.56 -5.17
CA LEU A 92 6.84 0.69 -4.46
C LEU A 92 7.37 -0.74 -4.34
N LEU A 93 8.00 -1.28 -5.40
CA LEU A 93 8.61 -2.61 -5.39
C LEU A 93 9.80 -2.68 -4.43
N GLU A 94 10.61 -1.62 -4.34
CA GLU A 94 11.71 -1.55 -3.37
C GLU A 94 11.21 -1.71 -1.94
N VAL A 95 10.10 -1.05 -1.58
CA VAL A 95 9.52 -1.14 -0.24
C VAL A 95 8.73 -2.42 -0.05
N ALA A 96 8.03 -2.91 -1.08
CA ALA A 96 7.32 -4.18 -1.03
C ALA A 96 8.26 -5.32 -0.61
N LYS A 97 9.47 -5.36 -1.16
CA LYS A 97 10.51 -6.35 -0.80
C LYS A 97 10.97 -6.29 0.66
N GLN A 98 10.69 -5.20 1.37
CA GLN A 98 11.03 -5.06 2.80
C GLN A 98 9.90 -5.55 3.71
N ILE A 99 8.64 -5.43 3.28
CA ILE A 99 7.47 -5.59 4.16
C ILE A 99 6.55 -6.76 3.79
N VAL A 100 6.52 -7.20 2.53
CA VAL A 100 5.50 -8.15 2.04
C VAL A 100 5.74 -9.56 2.56
N ASP A 101 6.97 -10.06 2.53
CA ASP A 101 7.24 -11.45 2.91
C ASP A 101 6.84 -11.76 4.37
N PRO A 102 7.12 -10.90 5.37
CA PRO A 102 6.61 -11.07 6.73
C PRO A 102 5.07 -11.00 6.84
N LEU A 103 4.39 -10.36 5.89
CA LEU A 103 2.94 -10.19 5.88
C LEU A 103 2.19 -11.35 5.19
N ARG A 104 2.85 -12.11 4.30
CA ARG A 104 2.25 -13.28 3.61
C ARG A 104 1.62 -14.31 4.56
N PRO A 105 2.24 -14.72 5.69
CA PRO A 105 1.65 -15.69 6.61
C PRO A 105 0.33 -15.24 7.25
N TRP A 106 0.06 -13.93 7.25
CA TRP A 106 -1.17 -13.33 7.75
C TRP A 106 -2.25 -13.22 6.67
N GLY A 107 -1.98 -13.70 5.45
CA GLY A 107 -2.93 -13.65 4.34
C GLY A 107 -3.07 -12.28 3.67
N ALA A 108 -2.23 -11.31 4.01
CA ALA A 108 -2.29 -9.96 3.43
C ALA A 108 -1.89 -9.92 1.94
N TYR A 109 -1.02 -10.85 1.52
CA TYR A 109 -0.55 -10.98 0.13
C TYR A 109 -0.55 -12.44 -0.30
N ALA A 110 -0.90 -12.69 -1.57
CA ALA A 110 -0.82 -14.00 -2.21
C ALA A 110 0.64 -14.36 -2.57
N GLU A 111 0.89 -15.63 -2.89
CA GLU A 111 2.19 -16.09 -3.38
C GLU A 111 2.66 -15.30 -4.60
N ALA A 112 3.95 -14.96 -4.64
CA ALA A 112 4.52 -14.20 -5.74
C ALA A 112 4.39 -15.01 -7.04
N LEU A 113 3.94 -14.37 -8.11
CA LEU A 113 3.93 -14.97 -9.43
C LEU A 113 5.36 -15.03 -9.97
N ARG A 114 5.60 -15.90 -10.95
CA ARG A 114 6.91 -15.98 -11.60
C ARG A 114 7.22 -14.64 -12.25
N ASP A 115 8.42 -14.14 -12.01
CA ASP A 115 8.93 -12.98 -12.71
C ASP A 115 8.95 -13.23 -14.21
N ASP A 116 8.49 -12.24 -14.96
CA ASP A 116 8.60 -12.19 -16.41
C ASP A 116 9.58 -11.07 -16.76
N ALA A 117 10.75 -11.43 -17.26
CA ALA A 117 11.79 -10.46 -17.61
C ALA A 117 11.42 -9.55 -18.80
N SER A 118 10.27 -9.80 -19.45
CA SER A 118 9.75 -8.96 -20.54
C SER A 118 8.76 -7.88 -20.09
N GLY A 119 8.26 -7.94 -18.85
CA GLY A 119 7.36 -6.95 -18.27
C GLY A 119 8.09 -5.71 -17.75
N ASP A 120 7.34 -4.63 -17.55
CA ASP A 120 7.85 -3.39 -16.95
C ASP A 120 7.83 -3.43 -15.40
N GLU A 121 8.18 -2.32 -14.77
CA GLU A 121 8.20 -2.20 -13.30
C GLU A 121 6.82 -2.39 -12.66
N ALA A 122 5.73 -2.05 -13.36
CA ALA A 122 4.38 -2.28 -12.86
C ALA A 122 4.05 -3.78 -12.89
N ASP A 123 4.41 -4.48 -13.97
CA ASP A 123 4.28 -5.93 -14.06
C ASP A 123 5.09 -6.64 -12.95
N ALA A 124 6.33 -6.20 -12.73
CA ALA A 124 7.20 -6.76 -11.69
C ALA A 124 6.62 -6.54 -10.29
N LEU A 125 6.10 -5.34 -9.99
CA LEU A 125 5.41 -5.06 -8.74
C LEU A 125 4.21 -5.98 -8.54
N LEU A 126 3.28 -6.00 -9.50
CA LEU A 126 2.03 -6.78 -9.39
C LEU A 126 2.32 -8.27 -9.20
N ARG A 127 3.25 -8.84 -9.99
CA ARG A 127 3.67 -10.24 -9.85
C ARG A 127 4.26 -10.51 -8.46
N TYR A 128 5.12 -9.63 -7.95
CA TYR A 128 5.67 -9.77 -6.61
C TYR A 128 4.56 -9.76 -5.53
N LEU A 129 3.53 -8.92 -5.71
CA LEU A 129 2.36 -8.86 -4.82
C LEU A 129 1.34 -10.00 -5.04
N GLY A 130 1.64 -10.95 -5.93
CA GLY A 130 0.78 -12.10 -6.23
C GLY A 130 -0.42 -11.78 -7.13
N ARG A 131 -0.36 -10.68 -7.89
CA ARG A 131 -1.40 -10.22 -8.82
C ARG A 131 -0.97 -10.45 -10.26
N ASP A 132 -1.92 -10.86 -11.11
CA ASP A 132 -1.69 -10.99 -12.54
C ASP A 132 -1.78 -9.62 -13.22
N PRO A 133 -0.68 -9.09 -13.80
CA PRO A 133 -0.70 -7.78 -14.45
C PRO A 133 -1.64 -7.69 -15.66
N HIS A 134 -2.03 -8.83 -16.23
CA HIS A 134 -2.92 -8.92 -17.39
C HIS A 134 -4.35 -9.34 -17.01
N TRP A 135 -4.70 -9.25 -15.73
CA TRP A 135 -6.05 -9.55 -15.26
C TRP A 135 -7.09 -8.66 -15.94
N THR A 136 -8.24 -9.25 -16.26
CA THR A 136 -9.41 -8.55 -16.80
C THR A 136 -10.70 -9.05 -16.14
N ALA A 137 -11.69 -8.17 -16.01
CA ALA A 137 -12.99 -8.44 -15.39
C ALA A 137 -13.92 -9.37 -16.19
#